data_AF-A0A946HFU8-F1
#
_entry.id   AF-A0A946HFU8-F1
#
_cell.length_a   1.000
_cell.length_b   1.000
_cell.length_c   1.000
_cell.angle_alpha   90.00
_cell.angle_beta   90.00
_cell.angle_gamma   90.00
#
_symmetry.space_group_name_H-M   'P 1'
#
loop_
_entity.id
_entity.type
_entity.pdbx_description
1 polymer ?
#
loop_
_entity_poly.entity_id
_entity_poly.type
_entity_poly.pdbx_seq_one_letter_code
_entity_poly.pdbx_strand_id
1 'polypeptide(L)'
;MHQAAEDRLSIPASSILVLLITLVVVTPLAIWRMAQKLASPTAEVISLEDDGERFRGHWKVGKVDFVVEEGIDEPRSTGTFTLSVTLPPREEDETVKVVIGLEAARDGFIEKVLFLDPDGDGICNATICIRSAGSGSYLQIRQYTLSFEGGESEGTWSDLTAIPEHLSAGYIGHDTVERQSEMLVRTFPIHLDGDTNAAPSAGTRSLIWDFHNRRWRPDPRK
;
A
#
# COMPACT_ATOMS: atom_id res chain seq x y z
N MET A 1 10.33 57.76 -45.82
CA MET A 1 10.77 56.42 -45.36
C MET A 1 10.08 56.14 -44.03
N HIS A 2 9.42 54.99 -43.94
CA HIS A 2 8.59 54.53 -42.83
C HIS A 2 9.36 54.56 -41.50
N GLN A 3 8.88 55.32 -40.52
CA GLN A 3 9.34 55.22 -39.14
C GLN A 3 8.50 54.14 -38.48
N ALA A 4 9.05 52.93 -38.37
CA ALA A 4 8.43 51.83 -37.66
C ALA A 4 8.24 52.27 -36.20
N ALA A 5 6.98 52.38 -35.77
CA ALA A 5 6.65 52.55 -34.36
C ALA A 5 7.16 51.30 -33.64
N GLU A 6 8.17 51.47 -32.79
CA GLU A 6 8.55 50.43 -31.83
C GLU A 6 7.35 50.22 -30.89
N ASP A 7 6.60 49.17 -31.16
CA ASP A 7 5.49 48.71 -30.33
C ASP A 7 6.09 48.12 -29.03
N ARG A 8 6.48 49.00 -28.10
CA ARG A 8 7.04 48.61 -26.81
C ARG A 8 5.89 48.08 -25.96
N LEU A 9 5.86 46.77 -25.78
CA LEU A 9 4.92 46.07 -24.91
C LEU A 9 4.98 46.65 -23.49
N SER A 10 4.04 47.54 -23.15
CA SER A 10 3.90 48.14 -21.82
C SER A 10 3.12 47.19 -20.92
N ILE A 11 3.82 46.28 -20.26
CA ILE A 11 3.21 45.37 -19.30
C ILE A 11 2.94 46.14 -17.99
N PRO A 12 1.69 46.16 -17.48
CA PRO A 12 1.40 46.74 -16.17
C PRO A 12 2.21 46.07 -15.07
N ALA A 13 2.76 46.86 -14.13
CA ALA A 13 3.50 46.32 -12.98
C ALA A 13 2.66 45.30 -12.17
N SER A 14 1.34 45.46 -12.16
CA SER A 14 0.40 44.51 -11.56
C SER A 14 0.43 43.13 -12.25
N SER A 15 0.58 43.08 -13.57
CA SER A 15 0.70 41.82 -14.32
C SER A 15 2.00 41.08 -13.99
N ILE A 16 3.11 41.82 -13.83
CA ILE A 16 4.40 41.25 -13.42
C ILE A 16 4.32 40.72 -11.97
N LEU A 17 3.68 41.47 -11.07
CA LEU A 17 3.48 41.06 -9.68
C LEU A 17 2.61 39.82 -9.56
N VAL A 18 1.49 39.76 -10.29
CA VAL A 18 0.62 38.57 -10.32
C VAL A 18 1.40 37.36 -10.83
N LEU A 19 2.14 37.50 -11.93
CA LEU A 19 2.95 36.41 -12.48
C LEU A 19 3.98 35.90 -11.46
N LEU A 20 4.67 36.79 -10.76
CA LEU A 20 5.63 36.44 -9.70
C LEU A 20 4.97 35.73 -8.53
N ILE A 21 3.82 36.20 -8.04
CA ILE A 21 3.07 35.54 -6.96
C ILE A 21 2.60 34.15 -7.42
N THR A 22 2.12 34.03 -8.66
CA THR A 22 1.71 32.73 -9.20
C THR A 22 2.89 31.77 -9.23
N LEU A 23 4.06 32.19 -9.72
CA LEU A 23 5.23 31.31 -9.90
C LEU A 23 5.95 30.96 -8.58
N VAL A 24 5.99 31.90 -7.63
CA VAL A 24 6.78 31.78 -6.39
C VAL A 24 5.94 31.29 -5.21
N VAL A 25 4.63 31.53 -5.21
CA VAL A 25 3.75 31.17 -4.09
C VAL A 25 2.70 30.16 -4.49
N VAL A 26 1.93 30.43 -5.56
CA VAL A 26 0.78 29.58 -5.92
C VAL A 26 1.24 28.23 -6.48
N THR A 27 2.17 28.22 -7.43
CA THR A 27 2.64 26.97 -8.04
C THR A 27 3.39 26.09 -7.04
N PRO A 28 4.33 26.59 -6.20
CA PRO A 28 4.98 25.73 -5.21
C PRO A 28 4.00 25.21 -4.17
N LEU A 29 3.02 26.03 -3.74
CA LEU A 29 1.98 25.59 -2.82
C LEU A 29 1.05 24.53 -3.43
N ALA A 30 0.69 24.66 -4.70
CA ALA A 30 -0.11 23.68 -5.41
C ALA A 30 0.66 22.37 -5.61
N ILE A 31 1.93 22.44 -6.00
CA ILE A 31 2.82 21.28 -6.13
C ILE A 31 2.98 20.58 -4.78
N TRP A 32 3.19 21.34 -3.70
CA TRP A 32 3.31 20.79 -2.35
C TRP A 32 2.02 20.11 -1.89
N ARG A 33 0.86 20.74 -2.09
CA ARG A 33 -0.45 20.13 -1.80
C ARG A 33 -0.71 18.86 -2.61
N MET A 34 -0.33 18.83 -3.89
CA MET A 34 -0.44 17.63 -4.72
C MET A 34 0.50 16.52 -4.20
N ALA A 35 1.74 16.86 -3.84
CA ALA A 35 2.69 15.91 -3.28
C ALA A 35 2.20 15.31 -1.95
N GLN A 36 1.54 16.11 -1.10
CA GLN A 36 0.92 15.60 0.13
C GLN A 36 -0.22 14.62 -0.12
N LYS A 37 -1.00 14.79 -1.20
CA LYS A 37 -2.07 13.85 -1.57
C LYS A 37 -1.56 12.50 -2.08
N LEU A 38 -0.35 12.45 -2.61
CA LEU A 38 0.24 11.23 -3.16
C LEU A 38 0.99 10.40 -2.11
N ALA A 39 1.23 10.95 -0.91
CA ALA A 39 1.96 10.26 0.14
C ALA A 39 0.98 9.58 1.08
N SER A 40 1.06 8.25 1.19
CA SER A 40 0.19 7.52 2.10
C SER A 40 0.37 8.03 3.54
N PRO A 41 -0.73 8.19 4.31
CA PRO A 41 -0.66 8.49 5.73
C PRO A 41 0.32 7.58 6.47
N THR A 42 1.02 8.15 7.46
CA THR A 42 1.90 7.36 8.33
C THR A 42 1.05 6.45 9.21
N ALA A 43 1.41 5.17 9.26
CA ALA A 43 0.81 4.20 10.17
C ALA A 43 1.49 4.30 11.54
N GLU A 44 0.75 4.72 12.55
CA GLU A 44 1.16 4.68 13.95
C GLU A 44 0.79 3.32 14.54
N VAL A 45 1.77 2.61 15.11
CA VAL A 45 1.54 1.35 15.80
C VAL A 45 1.05 1.65 17.21
N ILE A 46 -0.20 1.31 17.50
CA ILE A 46 -0.79 1.48 18.84
C ILE A 46 -0.43 0.29 19.73
N SER A 47 -0.58 -0.93 19.21
CA SER A 47 -0.12 -2.16 19.85
C SER A 47 0.27 -3.21 18.81
N LEU A 48 1.25 -4.03 19.15
CA LEU A 48 1.63 -5.20 18.37
C LEU A 48 1.99 -6.33 19.33
N GLU A 49 1.15 -7.35 19.33
CA GLU A 49 1.32 -8.60 20.07
C GLU A 49 1.67 -9.67 19.04
N ASP A 50 2.91 -10.15 19.09
CA ASP A 50 3.42 -11.26 18.27
C ASP A 50 4.34 -12.09 19.18
N ASP A 51 3.72 -12.87 20.06
CA ASP A 51 4.39 -13.68 21.08
C ASP A 51 4.78 -15.08 20.59
N GLY A 52 4.58 -15.34 19.29
CA GLY A 52 4.79 -16.65 18.67
C GLY A 52 3.58 -17.58 18.76
N GLU A 53 2.60 -17.29 19.62
CA GLU A 53 1.34 -18.03 19.70
C GLU A 53 0.28 -17.37 18.82
N ARG A 54 0.17 -16.04 18.88
CA ARG A 54 -0.85 -15.29 18.13
C ARG A 54 -0.35 -13.93 17.68
N PHE A 55 -0.78 -13.54 16.48
CA PHE A 55 -0.61 -12.17 15.98
C PHE A 55 -1.86 -11.33 16.28
N ARG A 56 -1.65 -10.16 16.90
CA ARG A 56 -2.62 -9.08 17.05
C ARG A 56 -1.95 -7.74 16.90
N GLY A 57 -2.35 -6.97 15.89
CA GLY A 57 -1.85 -5.62 15.69
C GLY A 57 -2.97 -4.59 15.61
N HIS A 58 -2.71 -3.41 16.17
CA HIS A 58 -3.58 -2.24 16.11
C HIS A 58 -2.79 -1.06 15.60
N TRP A 59 -3.24 -0.47 14.50
CA TRP A 59 -2.66 0.71 13.89
C TRP A 59 -3.68 1.83 13.80
N LYS A 60 -3.18 3.05 13.95
CA LYS A 60 -3.89 4.26 13.54
C LYS A 60 -3.24 4.79 12.27
N VAL A 61 -4.02 4.93 11.21
CA VAL A 61 -3.54 5.38 9.90
C VAL A 61 -4.39 6.58 9.48
N GLY A 62 -3.82 7.78 9.63
CA GLY A 62 -4.59 9.02 9.52
C GLY A 62 -5.71 9.06 10.59
N LYS A 63 -6.97 9.03 10.15
CA LYS A 63 -8.15 9.05 11.03
C LYS A 63 -8.80 7.67 11.22
N VAL A 64 -8.28 6.63 10.56
CA VAL A 64 -8.86 5.29 10.56
C VAL A 64 -8.05 4.39 11.48
N ASP A 65 -8.75 3.56 12.24
CA ASP A 65 -8.15 2.56 13.12
C ASP A 65 -8.29 1.17 12.48
N PHE A 66 -7.18 0.44 12.38
CA PHE A 66 -7.10 -0.91 11.82
C PHE A 66 -6.68 -1.89 12.92
N VAL A 67 -7.42 -2.97 13.11
CA VAL A 67 -7.07 -4.06 14.02
C VAL A 67 -7.05 -5.36 13.22
N VAL A 68 -5.91 -6.04 13.22
CA VAL A 68 -5.73 -7.34 12.56
C VAL A 68 -5.38 -8.38 13.61
N GLU A 69 -6.16 -9.45 13.66
CA GLU A 69 -6.04 -10.49 14.67
C GLU A 69 -6.19 -11.87 14.05
N GLU A 70 -5.29 -12.80 14.39
CA GLU A 70 -5.49 -14.21 14.06
C GLU A 70 -6.61 -14.83 14.89
N GLY A 71 -7.25 -15.87 14.37
CA GLY A 71 -8.28 -16.63 15.07
C GLY A 71 -7.78 -17.23 16.40
N ILE A 72 -8.70 -17.39 17.33
CA ILE A 72 -8.42 -17.97 18.67
C ILE A 72 -8.47 -19.49 18.56
N ASP A 73 -7.59 -20.19 19.29
CA ASP A 73 -7.52 -21.65 19.36
C ASP A 73 -7.30 -22.36 18.01
N GLU A 74 -6.65 -21.67 17.07
CA GLU A 74 -6.31 -22.21 15.76
C GLU A 74 -4.83 -22.61 15.67
N PRO A 75 -4.46 -23.59 14.81
CA PRO A 75 -3.06 -23.89 14.54
C PRO A 75 -2.27 -22.66 14.05
N ARG A 76 -1.00 -22.58 14.41
CA ARG A 76 -0.11 -21.52 13.89
C ARG A 76 0.08 -21.61 12.37
N SER A 77 0.05 -22.83 11.83
CA SER A 77 0.31 -23.10 10.41
C SER A 77 -0.89 -22.90 9.50
N THR A 78 -2.11 -22.68 10.01
CA THR A 78 -3.33 -22.48 9.20
C THR A 78 -4.48 -22.00 10.07
N GLY A 79 -5.42 -21.26 9.49
CA GLY A 79 -6.62 -20.85 10.19
C GLY A 79 -7.28 -19.66 9.51
N THR A 80 -7.75 -18.72 10.32
CA THR A 80 -8.39 -17.48 9.89
C THR A 80 -7.71 -16.28 10.55
N PHE A 81 -8.03 -15.10 10.01
CA PHE A 81 -7.76 -13.83 10.66
C PHE A 81 -8.90 -12.87 10.39
N THR A 82 -9.08 -11.92 11.29
CA THR A 82 -10.06 -10.85 11.18
C THR A 82 -9.35 -9.53 11.00
N LEU A 83 -9.86 -8.72 10.07
CA LEU A 83 -9.56 -7.30 9.98
C LEU A 83 -10.79 -6.52 10.46
N SER A 84 -10.61 -5.67 11.47
CA SER A 84 -11.59 -4.67 11.90
C SER A 84 -11.10 -3.27 11.54
N VAL A 85 -11.94 -2.52 10.83
CA VAL A 85 -11.65 -1.15 10.39
C VAL A 85 -12.66 -0.23 11.04
N THR A 86 -12.19 0.73 11.84
CA THR A 86 -13.04 1.74 12.47
C THR A 86 -12.84 3.08 11.78
N LEU A 87 -13.90 3.58 11.15
CA LEU A 87 -13.90 4.87 10.46
C LEU A 87 -14.14 6.01 11.45
N PRO A 88 -13.63 7.23 11.15
CA PRO A 88 -14.03 8.40 11.90
C PRO A 88 -15.56 8.60 11.80
N PRO A 89 -16.19 9.18 12.83
CA PRO A 89 -17.60 9.52 12.78
C PRO A 89 -17.90 10.42 11.57
N ARG A 90 -19.11 10.31 11.02
CA ARG A 90 -19.57 11.25 9.99
C ARG A 90 -19.88 12.59 10.66
N GLU A 91 -19.64 13.70 9.95
CA GLU A 91 -19.87 15.06 10.48
C GLU A 91 -21.33 15.28 10.92
N GLU A 92 -22.28 14.52 10.36
CA GLU A 92 -23.71 14.59 10.71
C GLU A 92 -24.08 13.85 12.00
N ASP A 93 -23.26 12.91 12.46
CA ASP A 93 -23.46 12.18 13.72
C ASP A 93 -22.11 11.71 14.30
N GLU A 94 -21.55 12.51 15.22
CA GLU A 94 -20.27 12.26 15.87
C GLU A 94 -20.26 11.00 16.76
N THR A 95 -21.41 10.38 17.02
CA THR A 95 -21.53 9.26 17.97
C THR A 95 -21.46 7.88 17.33
N VAL A 96 -21.69 7.76 16.02
CA VAL A 96 -21.75 6.47 15.34
C VAL A 96 -20.41 6.16 14.66
N LYS A 97 -19.65 5.24 15.25
CA LYS A 97 -18.47 4.66 14.62
C LYS A 97 -18.89 3.54 13.67
N VAL A 98 -18.46 3.62 12.41
CA VAL A 98 -18.63 2.51 11.47
C VAL A 98 -17.48 1.55 11.68
N VAL A 99 -17.80 0.31 12.07
CA VAL A 99 -16.85 -0.79 12.19
C VAL A 99 -17.14 -1.81 11.11
N ILE A 100 -16.16 -2.03 10.24
CA ILE A 100 -16.23 -3.06 9.20
C ILE A 100 -15.32 -4.20 9.63
N GLY A 101 -15.91 -5.36 9.95
CA GLY A 101 -15.20 -6.58 10.32
C GLY A 101 -15.28 -7.59 9.18
N LEU A 102 -14.13 -8.03 8.65
CA LEU A 102 -14.08 -9.12 7.68
C LEU A 102 -13.12 -10.19 8.14
N GLU A 103 -13.54 -11.44 7.99
CA GLU A 103 -12.73 -12.62 8.21
C GLU A 103 -12.17 -13.13 6.87
N ALA A 104 -10.95 -13.68 6.90
CA ALA A 104 -10.34 -14.36 5.77
C ALA A 104 -9.48 -15.54 6.24
N ALA A 105 -9.32 -16.53 5.37
CA ALA A 105 -8.43 -17.66 5.63
C ALA A 105 -6.94 -17.27 5.51
N ARG A 106 -6.11 -17.87 6.37
CA ARG A 106 -4.64 -17.80 6.35
C ARG A 106 -4.01 -19.18 6.17
N ASP A 107 -3.02 -19.25 5.30
CA ASP A 107 -2.11 -20.41 5.18
C ASP A 107 -0.77 -20.06 5.84
N GLY A 108 -0.69 -20.30 7.14
CA GLY A 108 0.44 -19.94 7.99
C GLY A 108 0.12 -18.81 8.94
N PHE A 109 1.11 -17.96 9.19
CA PHE A 109 1.05 -16.92 10.21
C PHE A 109 1.18 -15.51 9.63
N ILE A 110 0.51 -14.53 10.22
CA ILE A 110 0.70 -13.13 9.83
C ILE A 110 2.13 -12.71 10.17
N GLU A 111 2.88 -12.31 9.15
CA GLU A 111 4.26 -11.81 9.28
C GLU A 111 4.28 -10.30 9.49
N LYS A 112 3.41 -9.57 8.78
CA LYS A 112 3.31 -8.10 8.85
C LYS A 112 2.06 -7.57 8.16
N VAL A 113 1.74 -6.33 8.49
CA VAL A 113 0.71 -5.52 7.82
C VAL A 113 1.35 -4.25 7.27
N LEU A 114 1.09 -3.93 6.01
CA LEU A 114 1.61 -2.77 5.31
C LEU A 114 0.46 -1.87 4.84
N PHE A 115 0.63 -0.56 4.96
CA PHE A 115 -0.39 0.42 4.58
C PHE A 115 0.10 1.27 3.41
N LEU A 116 -0.70 1.34 2.34
CA LEU A 116 -0.48 2.22 1.19
C LEU A 116 -1.81 2.80 0.70
N ASP A 117 -1.79 4.05 0.27
CA ASP A 117 -2.88 4.82 -0.34
C ASP A 117 -2.51 5.11 -1.81
N PRO A 118 -2.76 4.14 -2.71
CA PRO A 118 -2.28 4.22 -4.08
C PRO A 118 -3.05 5.23 -4.95
N ASP A 119 -4.27 5.61 -4.58
CA ASP A 119 -5.12 6.57 -5.29
C ASP A 119 -5.15 7.96 -4.64
N GLY A 120 -4.59 8.11 -3.44
CA GLY A 120 -4.37 9.39 -2.76
C GLY A 120 -5.66 9.99 -2.21
N ASP A 121 -6.62 9.13 -1.85
CA ASP A 121 -7.90 9.54 -1.28
C ASP A 121 -7.83 9.80 0.24
N GLY A 122 -6.68 9.48 0.86
CA GLY A 122 -6.40 9.61 2.28
C GLY A 122 -6.71 8.36 3.09
N ILE A 123 -7.14 7.26 2.45
CA ILE A 123 -7.56 6.01 3.08
C ILE A 123 -6.69 4.88 2.59
N CYS A 124 -5.78 4.44 3.45
CA CYS A 124 -4.86 3.37 3.09
C CYS A 124 -5.56 2.02 2.89
N ASN A 125 -5.14 1.31 1.85
CA ASN A 125 -5.27 -0.13 1.75
C ASN A 125 -4.39 -0.80 2.81
N ALA A 126 -4.91 -1.87 3.44
CA ALA A 126 -4.14 -2.71 4.35
C ALA A 126 -3.71 -3.98 3.62
N THR A 127 -2.41 -4.22 3.54
CA THR A 127 -1.82 -5.41 2.91
C THR A 127 -1.26 -6.33 4.00
N ILE A 128 -1.93 -7.45 4.22
CA ILE A 128 -1.57 -8.47 5.21
C ILE A 128 -0.73 -9.52 4.50
N CYS A 129 0.49 -9.68 4.99
CA CYS A 129 1.46 -10.66 4.50
C CYS A 129 1.46 -11.86 5.45
N ILE A 130 1.15 -13.04 4.92
CA ILE A 130 1.01 -14.29 5.66
C ILE A 130 2.07 -15.26 5.18
N ARG A 131 2.86 -15.79 6.10
CA ARG A 131 3.96 -16.70 5.83
C ARG A 131 3.55 -18.14 6.09
N SER A 132 3.64 -18.98 5.06
CA SER A 132 3.42 -20.42 5.20
C SER A 132 4.50 -21.05 6.10
N ALA A 133 4.08 -21.97 6.97
CA ALA A 133 4.97 -22.73 7.85
C ALA A 133 5.77 -23.83 7.13
N GLY A 134 5.50 -24.08 5.85
CA GLY A 134 6.23 -25.05 5.03
C GLY A 134 7.68 -24.65 4.74
N SER A 135 8.49 -25.60 4.30
CA SER A 135 9.92 -25.39 4.01
C SER A 135 10.21 -24.43 2.87
N GLY A 136 9.25 -24.20 1.97
CA GLY A 136 9.36 -23.18 0.93
C GLY A 136 9.02 -21.77 1.46
N SER A 137 8.41 -21.66 2.64
CA SER A 137 8.10 -20.38 3.29
C SER A 137 7.37 -19.43 2.32
N TYR A 138 6.38 -19.91 1.59
CA TYR A 138 5.65 -19.11 0.60
C TYR A 138 4.88 -17.97 1.28
N LEU A 139 4.79 -16.82 0.62
CA LEU A 139 3.97 -15.71 1.09
C LEU A 139 2.59 -15.72 0.43
N GLN A 140 1.55 -15.76 1.25
CA GLN A 140 0.18 -15.40 0.90
C GLN A 140 -0.01 -13.91 1.18
N ILE A 141 -0.59 -13.16 0.23
CA ILE A 141 -0.77 -11.71 0.35
C ILE A 141 -2.25 -11.40 0.19
N ARG A 142 -2.86 -10.82 1.22
CA ARG A 142 -4.26 -10.36 1.24
C ARG A 142 -4.28 -8.86 1.35
N GLN A 143 -4.94 -8.18 0.42
CA GLN A 143 -5.12 -6.74 0.48
C GLN A 143 -6.57 -6.40 0.73
N TYR A 144 -6.79 -5.54 1.71
CA TYR A 144 -8.07 -4.91 1.96
C TYR A 144 -8.07 -3.52 1.35
N THR A 145 -9.14 -3.22 0.62
CA THR A 145 -9.45 -1.88 0.12
C THR A 145 -10.80 -1.45 0.66
N LEU A 146 -10.90 -0.18 1.03
CA LEU A 146 -12.13 0.45 1.46
C LEU A 146 -12.56 1.46 0.40
N SER A 147 -13.76 1.31 -0.15
CA SER A 147 -14.35 2.26 -1.07
C SER A 147 -15.49 3.04 -0.41
N PHE A 148 -15.70 4.26 -0.90
CA PHE A 148 -16.82 5.11 -0.52
C PHE A 148 -17.63 5.47 -1.76
N GLU A 149 -18.70 4.72 -2.04
CA GLU A 149 -19.61 5.03 -3.14
C GLU A 149 -20.97 5.47 -2.58
N GLY A 150 -21.47 6.61 -3.06
CA GLY A 150 -22.83 7.07 -2.72
C GLY A 150 -23.10 7.34 -1.23
N GLY A 151 -22.06 7.47 -0.40
CA GLY A 151 -22.21 7.62 1.05
C GLY A 151 -22.32 6.28 1.80
N GLU A 152 -22.06 5.16 1.15
CA GLU A 152 -21.85 3.86 1.78
C GLU A 152 -20.36 3.50 1.77
N SER A 153 -19.92 2.77 2.78
CA SER A 153 -18.53 2.31 2.91
C SER A 153 -18.50 0.80 2.70
N GLU A 154 -17.77 0.32 1.69
CA GLU A 154 -17.64 -1.10 1.38
C GLU A 154 -16.19 -1.55 1.47
N GLY A 155 -15.95 -2.63 2.21
CA GLY A 155 -14.65 -3.26 2.34
C GLY A 155 -14.53 -4.48 1.45
N THR A 156 -13.44 -4.61 0.68
CA THR A 156 -13.23 -5.76 -0.20
C THR A 156 -11.83 -6.36 -0.05
N TRP A 157 -11.78 -7.69 -0.10
CA TRP A 157 -10.53 -8.46 -0.17
C TRP A 157 -10.06 -8.67 -1.60
N SER A 158 -8.76 -8.47 -1.83
CA SER A 158 -8.04 -8.86 -3.03
C SER A 158 -6.90 -9.82 -2.71
N ASP A 159 -6.68 -10.80 -3.57
CA ASP A 159 -5.55 -11.74 -3.47
C ASP A 159 -4.38 -11.25 -4.33
N LEU A 160 -3.27 -10.90 -3.68
CA LEU A 160 -2.04 -10.43 -4.33
C LEU A 160 -0.99 -11.54 -4.44
N THR A 161 -1.33 -12.78 -4.10
CA THR A 161 -0.39 -13.90 -3.98
C THR A 161 0.18 -14.34 -5.34
N ALA A 162 -0.65 -14.32 -6.38
CA ALA A 162 -0.31 -14.88 -7.68
C ALA A 162 0.78 -14.06 -8.40
N ILE A 163 1.90 -14.69 -8.73
CA ILE A 163 2.93 -14.13 -9.61
C ILE A 163 2.60 -14.54 -11.05
N PRO A 164 2.59 -13.62 -12.03
CA PRO A 164 2.40 -14.00 -13.44
C PRO A 164 3.39 -15.08 -13.87
N GLU A 165 2.95 -16.06 -14.67
CA GLU A 165 3.75 -17.24 -15.05
C GLU A 165 5.12 -16.88 -15.64
N HIS A 166 5.15 -15.91 -16.56
CA HIS A 166 6.38 -15.44 -17.18
C HIS A 166 7.36 -14.76 -16.19
N LEU A 167 6.91 -14.42 -14.98
CA LEU A 167 7.69 -13.83 -13.88
C LEU A 167 7.93 -14.81 -12.73
N SER A 168 7.38 -16.04 -12.76
CA SER A 168 7.53 -17.03 -11.68
C SER A 168 8.60 -18.09 -11.95
N ALA A 169 9.30 -18.05 -13.09
CA ALA A 169 10.37 -19.00 -13.39
C ALA A 169 11.44 -19.03 -12.27
N GLY A 170 11.67 -20.20 -11.67
CA GLY A 170 12.60 -20.42 -10.55
C GLY A 170 12.10 -19.99 -9.17
N TYR A 171 10.83 -19.58 -9.04
CA TYR A 171 10.22 -19.24 -7.76
C TYR A 171 9.80 -20.49 -6.98
N ILE A 172 10.27 -20.63 -5.74
CA ILE A 172 9.86 -21.68 -4.80
C ILE A 172 9.58 -21.15 -3.38
N GLY A 173 9.20 -19.87 -3.29
CA GLY A 173 8.89 -19.20 -2.02
C GLY A 173 10.07 -18.36 -1.50
N HIS A 174 10.20 -18.27 -0.16
CA HIS A 174 11.16 -17.42 0.56
C HIS A 174 11.11 -15.94 0.18
N ASP A 175 9.97 -15.50 -0.36
CA ASP A 175 9.80 -14.16 -0.87
C ASP A 175 9.48 -13.17 0.25
N THR A 176 9.98 -11.94 0.16
CA THR A 176 9.63 -10.86 1.08
C THR A 176 8.78 -9.83 0.36
N VAL A 177 7.93 -9.14 1.13
CA VAL A 177 7.20 -7.97 0.65
C VAL A 177 7.48 -6.79 1.57
N GLU A 178 7.78 -5.66 0.96
CA GLU A 178 8.11 -4.41 1.66
C GLU A 178 7.40 -3.23 0.99
N ARG A 179 7.07 -2.24 1.82
CA ARG A 179 6.72 -0.90 1.32
C ARG A 179 8.02 -0.14 1.06
N GLN A 180 8.21 0.32 -0.18
CA GLN A 180 9.30 1.22 -0.55
C GLN A 180 8.73 2.51 -1.12
N SER A 181 8.70 3.57 -0.30
CA SER A 181 7.92 4.78 -0.60
C SER A 181 6.45 4.41 -0.86
N GLU A 182 5.90 4.71 -2.04
CA GLU A 182 4.50 4.43 -2.42
C GLU A 182 4.39 3.17 -3.30
N MET A 183 5.36 2.26 -3.19
CA MET A 183 5.39 1.00 -3.92
C MET A 183 5.35 -0.18 -2.97
N LEU A 184 4.60 -1.20 -3.35
CA LEU A 184 4.68 -2.52 -2.74
C LEU A 184 5.64 -3.38 -3.57
N VAL A 185 6.75 -3.77 -2.97
CA VAL A 185 7.86 -4.47 -3.64
C VAL A 185 7.95 -5.88 -3.10
N ARG A 186 7.90 -6.87 -3.99
CA ARG A 186 8.07 -8.29 -3.67
C ARG A 186 9.41 -8.76 -4.22
N THR A 187 10.23 -9.39 -3.38
CA THR A 187 11.54 -9.91 -3.80
C THR A 187 11.69 -11.36 -3.39
N PHE A 188 12.27 -12.19 -4.26
CA PHE A 188 12.48 -13.61 -3.97
C PHE A 188 13.72 -14.20 -4.63
N PRO A 189 14.33 -15.23 -4.03
CA PRO A 189 15.43 -15.96 -4.65
C PRO A 189 14.98 -16.76 -5.88
N ILE A 190 15.83 -16.82 -6.90
CA ILE A 190 15.62 -17.63 -8.10
C ILE A 190 16.43 -18.93 -7.94
N HIS A 191 15.75 -20.05 -8.14
CA HIS A 191 16.34 -21.39 -8.07
C HIS A 191 16.51 -21.99 -9.47
N LEU A 192 17.62 -22.70 -9.66
CA LEU A 192 17.90 -23.53 -10.83
C LEU A 192 17.67 -25.01 -10.52
N ASP A 193 17.70 -25.83 -11.56
CA ASP A 193 17.63 -27.29 -11.42
C ASP A 193 18.80 -27.79 -10.55
N GLY A 194 18.45 -28.50 -9.47
CA GLY A 194 19.41 -29.03 -8.50
C GLY A 194 19.66 -28.13 -7.28
N ASP A 195 19.14 -26.90 -7.27
CA ASP A 195 19.19 -26.06 -6.07
C ASP A 195 18.31 -26.65 -4.94
N THR A 196 18.72 -26.41 -3.70
CA THR A 196 17.89 -26.69 -2.51
C THR A 196 17.22 -25.41 -2.05
N ASN A 197 16.13 -25.52 -1.28
CA ASN A 197 15.45 -24.36 -0.69
C ASN A 197 16.39 -23.41 0.08
N ALA A 198 17.46 -23.94 0.69
CA ALA A 198 18.40 -23.17 1.49
C ALA A 198 19.55 -22.55 0.68
N ALA A 199 19.72 -22.91 -0.60
CA ALA A 199 20.87 -22.53 -1.41
C ALA A 199 20.48 -22.22 -2.87
N PRO A 200 19.73 -21.12 -3.11
CA PRO A 200 19.48 -20.61 -4.46
C PRO A 200 20.76 -20.11 -5.12
N SER A 201 20.95 -20.39 -6.41
CA SER A 201 22.16 -20.02 -7.15
C SER A 201 21.96 -18.92 -8.21
N ALA A 202 20.71 -18.58 -8.58
CA ALA A 202 20.41 -17.64 -9.66
C ALA A 202 20.05 -16.21 -9.21
N GLY A 203 20.47 -15.81 -8.01
CA GLY A 203 20.24 -14.46 -7.48
C GLY A 203 18.80 -14.22 -7.05
N THR A 204 18.29 -13.00 -7.21
CA THR A 204 16.96 -12.59 -6.75
C THR A 204 16.15 -11.91 -7.84
N ARG A 205 14.84 -12.17 -7.90
CA ARG A 205 13.88 -11.40 -8.69
C ARG A 205 13.20 -10.36 -7.82
N SER A 206 12.96 -9.17 -8.36
CA SER A 206 12.19 -8.12 -7.71
C SER A 206 11.02 -7.69 -8.59
N LEU A 207 9.85 -7.57 -7.99
CA LEU A 207 8.58 -7.22 -8.62
C LEU A 207 7.95 -6.05 -7.87
N ILE A 208 7.16 -5.24 -8.57
CA ILE A 208 6.34 -4.19 -7.97
C ILE A 208 4.88 -4.48 -8.26
N TRP A 209 4.02 -4.23 -7.29
CA TRP A 209 2.58 -4.30 -7.49
C TRP A 209 2.11 -3.13 -8.36
N ASP A 210 1.40 -3.43 -9.42
CA ASP A 210 0.67 -2.45 -10.22
C ASP A 210 -0.77 -2.38 -9.70
N PHE A 211 -1.09 -1.33 -8.95
CA PHE A 211 -2.42 -1.13 -8.37
C PHE A 211 -3.51 -0.95 -9.43
N HIS A 212 -3.18 -0.39 -10.60
CA HIS A 212 -4.14 -0.17 -11.68
C HIS A 212 -4.49 -1.48 -12.39
N ASN A 213 -3.45 -2.23 -12.78
CA ASN A 213 -3.62 -3.51 -13.50
C ASN A 213 -3.85 -4.69 -12.55
N ARG A 214 -3.79 -4.48 -11.23
CA ARG A 214 -3.93 -5.47 -10.16
C ARG A 214 -3.07 -6.72 -10.41
N ARG A 215 -1.79 -6.51 -10.71
CA ARG A 215 -0.82 -7.58 -10.95
C ARG A 215 0.60 -7.17 -10.59
N TRP A 216 1.45 -8.16 -10.31
CA TRP A 216 2.89 -7.93 -10.22
C TRP A 216 3.49 -7.66 -11.60
N ARG A 217 4.45 -6.73 -11.65
CA ARG A 217 5.28 -6.43 -12.83
C ARG A 217 6.76 -6.38 -12.44
N PRO A 218 7.70 -6.53 -13.40
CA PRO A 218 9.12 -6.36 -13.11
C PRO A 218 9.42 -5.02 -12.44
N ASP A 219 10.33 -5.03 -11.47
CA ASP A 219 10.88 -3.82 -10.89
C ASP A 219 11.87 -3.17 -11.88
N PRO A 220 11.57 -1.98 -12.45
CA PRO A 220 12.44 -1.32 -13.42
C PRO A 220 13.73 -0.76 -12.79
N ARG A 221 13.87 -0.82 -11.46
CA ARG A 221 15.05 -0.35 -10.73
C ARG A 221 16.14 -1.44 -10.62
N LYS A 222 15.86 -2.66 -11.07
CA LYS A 222 16.70 -3.86 -10.91
C LYS A 222 16.96 -4.54 -12.24
#